data_AF-A0A3C1WRG8-F1
#
_entry.id   AF-A0A3C1WRG8-F1
#
_cell.length_a   1.000
_cell.length_b   1.000
_cell.length_c   1.000
_cell.angle_alpha   90.00
_cell.angle_beta   90.00
_cell.angle_gamma   90.00
#
_symmetry.space_group_name_H-M   'P 1'
#
loop_
_entity.id
_entity.type
_entity.pdbx_description
1 polymer ?
#
loop_
_entity_poly.entity_id
_entity_poly.type
_entity_poly.pdbx_seq_one_letter_code
_entity_poly.pdbx_strand_id
1 'polypeptide(L)'
;MNLLSGLEKFGIKSDGQLDITDDGIEKKDNGQMQSAVKKSIDDLEEKDLVLQKSVQCPICDHKFKVLQVKSAKVKRIGADSDTRPHYHNIDPLKYEVIVCPHCGYAAMNKYFVHVSATQMRWIKDAVTKNFTPLSDDVPEIYTADEAVDRYKLALVSAMAKHARLSEKSLICLRIAWIRRDQVKEMANANAVEVGKKKQITEEYEGFYRQAYDGYTKAYSTETGLNSTAIEFLLANMAIHFKEYNTAAKLISNLLGNPNTNPRVKDRCLDLKDIVVAAQKK
;
A
#
# COMPACT_ATOMS: atom_id res chain seq x y z
N MET A 1 50.23 -8.18 31.73
CA MET A 1 49.13 -7.29 32.13
C MET A 1 47.98 -7.53 31.19
N ASN A 2 46.91 -8.12 31.72
CA ASN A 2 45.80 -8.65 30.92
C ASN A 2 44.63 -7.66 31.04
N LEU A 3 44.13 -7.17 29.91
CA LEU A 3 43.19 -6.04 29.86
C LEU A 3 41.76 -6.39 30.34
N LEU A 4 41.53 -7.64 30.73
CA LEU A 4 40.19 -8.21 30.92
C LEU A 4 40.06 -9.00 32.24
N SER A 5 40.92 -8.73 33.22
CA SER A 5 40.73 -9.27 34.58
C SER A 5 39.48 -8.65 35.22
N GLY A 6 38.49 -9.48 35.56
CA GLY A 6 37.29 -9.07 36.32
C GLY A 6 35.94 -9.34 35.64
N LEU A 7 35.89 -10.06 34.51
CA LEU A 7 34.64 -10.38 33.79
C LEU A 7 34.06 -11.76 34.07
N GLU A 8 34.72 -12.59 34.90
CA GLU A 8 34.26 -13.93 35.29
C GLU A 8 32.94 -13.91 36.07
N LYS A 9 32.63 -12.81 36.76
CA LYS A 9 31.32 -12.56 37.39
C LYS A 9 30.15 -12.48 36.39
N PHE A 10 30.44 -12.47 35.10
CA PHE A 10 29.44 -12.47 34.02
C PHE A 10 29.54 -13.69 33.09
N GLY A 11 30.39 -14.69 33.41
CA GLY A 11 30.30 -16.03 32.83
C GLY A 11 30.71 -16.22 31.36
N ILE A 12 31.56 -15.36 30.80
CA ILE A 12 31.98 -15.46 29.39
C ILE A 12 33.38 -16.10 29.29
N LYS A 13 33.50 -17.20 28.53
CA LYS A 13 34.77 -17.80 28.06
C LYS A 13 35.03 -17.36 26.62
N SER A 14 36.28 -17.03 26.29
CA SER A 14 36.67 -16.49 25.00
C SER A 14 37.62 -17.43 24.25
N ASP A 15 37.11 -18.07 23.21
CA ASP A 15 37.92 -18.74 22.19
C ASP A 15 37.09 -18.92 20.90
N GLY A 16 37.18 -17.95 19.98
CA GLY A 16 36.69 -18.08 18.61
C GLY A 16 36.31 -16.73 17.96
N GLN A 17 36.93 -16.41 16.81
CA GLN A 17 36.71 -15.21 16.00
C GLN A 17 35.22 -15.01 15.61
N LEU A 18 34.71 -13.79 15.80
CA LEU A 18 33.41 -13.35 15.25
C LEU A 18 33.55 -11.96 14.59
N ASP A 19 32.93 -11.87 13.42
CA ASP A 19 32.87 -10.76 12.46
C ASP A 19 31.91 -9.65 12.92
N ILE A 20 32.19 -8.40 12.56
CA ILE A 20 31.58 -7.14 13.05
C ILE A 20 30.26 -6.76 12.33
N THR A 21 29.60 -7.68 11.64
CA THR A 21 28.36 -7.40 10.87
C THR A 21 27.07 -7.88 11.53
N ASP A 22 27.05 -8.16 12.83
CA ASP A 22 25.84 -8.60 13.52
C ASP A 22 25.58 -7.71 14.75
N ASP A 23 24.78 -6.65 14.54
CA ASP A 23 24.26 -5.79 15.60
C ASP A 23 23.26 -6.57 16.45
N GLY A 24 23.81 -7.30 17.42
CA GLY A 24 23.06 -7.95 18.48
C GLY A 24 22.30 -6.94 19.32
N ILE A 25 20.97 -6.96 19.21
CA ILE A 25 20.07 -6.63 20.32
C ILE A 25 19.07 -7.78 20.46
N GLU A 26 19.44 -8.78 21.27
CA GLU A 26 18.47 -9.60 21.98
C GLU A 26 18.26 -9.08 23.41
N LYS A 27 17.03 -9.30 23.84
CA LYS A 27 16.36 -8.76 25.02
C LYS A 27 16.84 -9.46 26.29
N LYS A 28 16.77 -8.73 27.40
CA LYS A 28 16.71 -9.30 28.76
C LYS A 28 15.38 -10.02 29.00
N ASP A 29 15.47 -10.90 29.98
CA ASP A 29 14.79 -12.17 30.14
C ASP A 29 13.41 -12.12 30.83
N ASN A 30 12.62 -13.15 30.50
CA ASN A 30 11.59 -13.88 31.24
C ASN A 30 10.56 -13.17 32.15
N GLY A 31 9.36 -13.05 31.61
CA GLY A 31 8.09 -13.25 32.33
C GLY A 31 7.24 -14.26 31.58
N GLN A 32 7.15 -15.49 32.11
CA GLN A 32 6.26 -16.62 31.77
C GLN A 32 5.51 -16.51 30.43
N MET A 33 6.02 -17.16 29.37
CA MET A 33 5.26 -17.42 28.16
C MET A 33 5.09 -18.93 27.95
N GLN A 34 3.82 -19.31 27.89
CA GLN A 34 3.35 -20.60 27.44
C GLN A 34 3.99 -20.97 26.08
N SER A 35 4.30 -22.25 25.92
CA SER A 35 4.84 -22.86 24.71
C SER A 35 4.02 -22.49 23.47
N ALA A 36 4.50 -21.51 22.69
CA ALA A 36 3.92 -21.18 21.40
C ALA A 36 4.52 -22.09 20.32
N VAL A 37 3.72 -23.02 19.82
CA VAL A 37 4.00 -23.84 18.64
C VAL A 37 4.35 -22.91 17.47
N LYS A 38 5.51 -23.11 16.82
CA LYS A 38 5.87 -22.39 15.58
C LYS A 38 4.88 -22.80 14.48
N LYS A 39 3.84 -21.99 14.24
CA LYS A 39 2.94 -22.14 13.08
C LYS A 39 3.74 -22.06 11.78
N SER A 40 3.41 -22.89 10.79
CA SER A 40 3.97 -22.78 9.45
C SER A 40 3.45 -21.49 8.77
N ILE A 41 4.13 -20.99 7.73
CA ILE A 41 3.70 -19.77 7.01
C ILE A 41 2.29 -19.91 6.45
N ASP A 42 1.90 -21.12 6.05
CA ASP A 42 0.60 -21.40 5.45
C ASP A 42 -0.54 -21.43 6.50
N ASP A 43 -0.22 -21.59 7.79
CA ASP A 43 -1.18 -21.57 8.91
C ASP A 43 -1.35 -20.18 9.55
N LEU A 44 -0.66 -19.16 9.03
CA LEU A 44 -0.75 -17.80 9.56
C LEU A 44 -2.06 -17.15 9.12
N GLU A 45 -2.84 -16.69 10.09
CA GLU A 45 -4.01 -15.84 9.86
C GLU A 45 -3.58 -14.38 9.66
N GLU A 46 -4.46 -13.57 9.09
CA GLU A 46 -4.16 -12.16 8.80
C GLU A 46 -3.69 -11.37 10.03
N LYS A 47 -4.33 -11.59 11.19
CA LYS A 47 -3.96 -10.95 12.47
C LYS A 47 -2.52 -11.28 12.91
N ASP A 48 -2.01 -12.46 12.56
CA ASP A 48 -0.65 -12.90 12.87
C ASP A 48 0.39 -12.14 12.01
N LEU A 49 -0.04 -11.59 10.87
CA LEU A 49 0.77 -10.89 9.88
C LEU A 49 0.84 -9.36 10.07
N VAL A 50 0.12 -8.83 11.07
CA VAL A 50 0.16 -7.40 11.41
C VAL A 50 0.67 -7.16 12.84
N LEU A 51 1.19 -5.96 13.11
CA LEU A 51 1.59 -5.51 14.44
C LEU A 51 1.04 -4.11 14.71
N GLN A 52 0.85 -3.79 15.99
CA GLN A 52 0.59 -2.42 16.40
C GLN A 52 1.90 -1.63 16.42
N LYS A 53 1.88 -0.45 15.81
CA LYS A 53 2.97 0.54 15.84
C LYS A 53 2.47 1.84 16.42
N SER A 54 3.22 2.39 17.38
CA SER A 54 2.97 3.72 17.91
C SER A 54 3.39 4.79 16.89
N VAL A 55 2.54 5.80 16.72
CA VAL A 55 2.73 6.93 15.81
C VAL A 55 2.37 8.22 16.54
N GLN A 56 3.12 9.28 16.29
CA GLN A 56 2.78 10.64 16.71
C GLN A 56 2.29 11.43 15.50
N CYS A 57 1.14 12.09 15.61
CA CYS A 57 0.59 12.91 14.54
C CYS A 57 1.43 14.18 14.34
N PRO A 58 1.95 14.49 13.15
CA PRO A 58 2.68 15.74 12.92
C PRO A 58 1.78 16.98 12.90
N ILE A 59 0.45 16.82 12.86
CA ILE A 59 -0.50 17.93 12.76
C ILE A 59 -0.96 18.41 14.15
N CYS A 60 -1.20 17.47 15.08
CA CYS A 60 -1.77 17.74 16.39
C CYS A 60 -1.02 17.08 17.56
N ASP A 61 0.12 16.44 17.31
CA ASP A 61 0.97 15.76 18.31
C ASP A 61 0.33 14.61 19.10
N HIS A 62 -0.92 14.26 18.80
CA HIS A 62 -1.59 13.11 19.41
C HIS A 62 -0.81 11.81 19.14
N LYS A 63 -0.62 11.00 20.18
CA LYS A 63 0.06 9.71 20.12
C LYS A 63 -0.98 8.60 20.11
N PHE A 64 -0.93 7.76 19.08
CA PHE A 64 -1.89 6.68 18.87
C PHE A 64 -1.19 5.46 18.27
N LYS A 65 -1.91 4.35 18.15
CA LYS A 65 -1.39 3.12 17.55
C LYS A 65 -2.10 2.83 16.23
N VAL A 66 -1.38 2.20 15.31
CA VAL A 66 -1.92 1.72 14.03
C VAL A 66 -1.45 0.31 13.73
N LEU A 67 -2.19 -0.43 12.90
CA LEU A 67 -1.72 -1.71 12.39
C LEU A 67 -0.75 -1.51 11.22
N GLN A 68 0.38 -2.22 11.26
CA GLN A 68 1.35 -2.28 10.19
C GLN A 68 1.64 -3.74 9.83
N VAL A 69 1.80 -4.01 8.53
CA VAL A 69 2.18 -5.32 8.02
C VAL A 69 3.59 -5.71 8.47
N LYS A 70 3.75 -6.95 8.95
CA LYS A 70 5.05 -7.58 9.22
C LYS A 70 5.67 -8.02 7.90
N SER A 71 6.37 -7.10 7.21
CA SER A 71 6.92 -7.36 5.87
C SER A 71 7.80 -8.62 5.78
N ALA A 72 8.48 -9.02 6.86
CA ALA A 72 9.29 -10.23 6.91
C ALA A 72 8.48 -11.55 6.89
N LYS A 73 7.18 -11.50 7.19
CA LYS A 73 6.31 -12.68 7.28
C LYS A 73 5.35 -12.83 6.10
N VAL A 74 5.21 -11.81 5.25
CA VAL A 74 4.28 -11.85 4.12
C VAL A 74 4.93 -12.50 2.90
N LYS A 75 4.19 -13.41 2.25
CA LYS A 75 4.64 -14.12 1.04
C LYS A 75 3.88 -13.58 -0.17
N ARG A 76 4.60 -13.01 -1.14
CA ARG A 76 4.00 -12.53 -2.39
C ARG A 76 3.65 -13.73 -3.29
N ILE A 77 2.40 -13.78 -3.78
CA ILE A 77 1.90 -14.82 -4.68
C ILE A 77 2.06 -14.38 -6.13
N GLY A 78 1.73 -13.12 -6.44
CA GLY A 78 1.73 -12.66 -7.83
C GLY A 78 1.29 -11.21 -7.95
N ALA A 79 0.85 -10.85 -9.15
CA ALA A 79 0.17 -9.58 -9.40
C ALA A 79 -0.78 -9.69 -10.57
N ASP A 80 -1.84 -8.88 -10.54
CA ASP A 80 -2.74 -8.69 -11.68
C ASP A 80 -2.02 -8.00 -12.86
N SER A 81 -2.68 -7.95 -14.01
CA SER A 81 -2.14 -7.33 -15.24
C SER A 81 -1.77 -5.86 -15.03
N ASP A 82 -2.60 -5.13 -14.28
CA ASP A 82 -2.38 -3.74 -13.89
C ASP A 82 -1.44 -3.58 -12.67
N THR A 83 -0.67 -4.60 -12.34
CA THR A 83 0.36 -4.61 -11.29
C THR A 83 -0.15 -4.64 -9.83
N ARG A 84 -1.45 -4.82 -9.59
CA ARG A 84 -1.97 -5.06 -8.23
C ARG A 84 -1.28 -6.27 -7.60
N PRO A 85 -0.50 -6.12 -6.51
CA PRO A 85 0.20 -7.25 -5.92
C PRO A 85 -0.74 -8.10 -5.07
N HIS A 86 -0.52 -9.41 -5.08
CA HIS A 86 -1.26 -10.37 -4.26
C HIS A 86 -0.31 -11.09 -3.30
N TYR A 87 -0.76 -11.26 -2.06
CA TYR A 87 0.01 -11.90 -0.98
C TYR A 87 -0.81 -13.02 -0.35
N HIS A 88 -0.12 -13.98 0.23
CA HIS A 88 -0.73 -15.09 0.94
C HIS A 88 -1.27 -14.62 2.29
N ASN A 89 -2.54 -14.92 2.56
CA ASN A 89 -3.25 -14.70 3.83
C ASN A 89 -3.36 -13.25 4.33
N ILE A 90 -3.02 -12.25 3.51
CA ILE A 90 -3.17 -10.82 3.83
C ILE A 90 -3.28 -9.99 2.57
N ASP A 91 -4.04 -8.89 2.64
CA ASP A 91 -3.91 -7.77 1.70
C ASP A 91 -3.17 -6.60 2.37
N PRO A 92 -1.88 -6.38 2.06
CA PRO A 92 -1.11 -5.28 2.64
C PRO A 92 -1.67 -3.90 2.33
N LEU A 93 -2.47 -3.75 1.26
CA LEU A 93 -3.07 -2.47 0.90
C LEU A 93 -3.98 -1.94 2.01
N LYS A 94 -4.57 -2.81 2.83
CA LYS A 94 -5.41 -2.40 3.97
C LYS A 94 -4.65 -1.60 5.03
N TYR A 95 -3.32 -1.71 5.06
CA TYR A 95 -2.45 -1.20 6.12
C TYR A 95 -1.45 -0.13 5.64
N GLU A 96 -1.58 0.38 4.41
CA GLU A 96 -0.65 1.39 3.88
C GLU A 96 -0.97 2.81 4.38
N VAL A 97 -2.14 3.05 4.99
CA VAL A 97 -2.61 4.38 5.40
C VAL A 97 -2.66 4.53 6.92
N ILE A 98 -2.07 5.62 7.40
CA ILE A 98 -2.18 6.08 8.78
C ILE A 98 -3.27 7.16 8.83
N VAL A 99 -4.19 7.04 9.77
CA VAL A 99 -5.21 8.06 10.07
C VAL A 99 -5.04 8.46 11.53
N CYS A 100 -4.91 9.76 11.79
CA CYS A 100 -4.95 10.28 13.14
C CYS A 100 -6.41 10.29 13.66
N PRO A 101 -6.74 9.52 14.71
CA PRO A 101 -8.10 9.45 15.25
C PRO A 101 -8.54 10.76 15.90
N HIS A 102 -7.60 11.64 16.25
CA HIS A 102 -7.90 12.92 16.89
C HIS A 102 -8.22 14.05 15.89
N CYS A 103 -7.47 14.19 14.81
CA CYS A 103 -7.56 15.35 13.91
C CYS A 103 -7.93 15.04 12.45
N GLY A 104 -8.12 13.76 12.11
CA GLY A 104 -8.53 13.32 10.78
C GLY A 104 -7.43 13.36 9.72
N TYR A 105 -6.24 13.86 10.04
CA TYR A 105 -5.11 13.83 9.12
C TYR A 105 -4.77 12.38 8.77
N ALA A 106 -4.72 12.11 7.47
CA ALA A 106 -4.41 10.80 6.95
C ALA A 106 -3.42 10.89 5.79
N ALA A 107 -2.53 9.90 5.69
CA ALA A 107 -1.63 9.76 4.56
C ALA A 107 -1.11 8.33 4.47
N MET A 108 -0.63 7.95 3.28
CA MET A 108 0.15 6.72 3.15
C MET A 108 1.40 6.78 4.04
N ASN A 109 1.84 5.63 4.56
CA ASN A 109 2.94 5.48 5.52
C ASN A 109 4.17 6.35 5.18
N LYS A 110 4.60 6.33 3.91
CA LYS A 110 5.77 7.09 3.41
C LYS A 110 5.61 8.62 3.42
N TYR A 111 4.38 9.12 3.44
CA TYR A 111 4.06 10.55 3.33
C TYR A 111 3.48 11.13 4.63
N PHE A 112 3.34 10.33 5.67
CA PHE A 112 2.67 10.75 6.90
C PHE A 112 3.49 11.74 7.72
N VAL A 113 4.79 11.54 7.86
CA VAL A 113 5.63 12.35 8.77
C VAL A 113 6.07 13.68 8.15
N HIS A 114 6.30 13.71 6.84
CA HIS A 114 6.92 14.85 6.17
C HIS A 114 5.87 15.88 5.71
N VAL A 115 5.51 16.81 6.60
CA VAL A 115 4.53 17.88 6.33
C VAL A 115 5.13 19.25 6.69
N SER A 116 5.12 20.19 5.75
CA SER A 116 5.61 21.56 6.01
C SER A 116 4.61 22.37 6.86
N ALA A 117 5.07 23.44 7.52
CA ALA A 117 4.19 24.31 8.31
C ALA A 117 3.00 24.87 7.52
N THR A 118 3.23 25.22 6.25
CA THR A 118 2.17 25.67 5.35
C THR A 118 1.16 24.55 5.07
N GLN A 119 1.63 23.33 4.78
CA GLN A 119 0.77 22.18 4.56
C GLN A 119 -0.02 21.81 5.81
N MET A 120 0.59 21.89 7.00
CA MET A 120 -0.09 21.67 8.27
C MET A 120 -1.27 22.62 8.45
N ARG A 121 -1.09 23.92 8.11
CA ARG A 121 -2.18 24.90 8.16
C ARG A 121 -3.31 24.52 7.19
N TRP A 122 -3.00 24.21 5.94
CA TRP A 122 -4.01 23.82 4.95
C TRP A 122 -4.79 22.56 5.37
N ILE A 123 -4.11 21.56 5.92
CA ILE A 123 -4.76 20.35 6.46
C ILE A 123 -5.68 20.70 7.63
N LYS A 124 -5.23 21.54 8.57
CA LYS A 124 -6.05 21.96 9.70
C LYS A 124 -7.33 22.68 9.23
N ASP A 125 -7.19 23.55 8.24
CA ASP A 125 -8.28 24.33 7.69
C ASP A 125 -9.31 23.48 6.92
N ALA A 126 -8.84 22.51 6.12
CA ALA A 126 -9.70 21.71 5.26
C ALA A 126 -10.23 20.42 5.91
N VAL A 127 -9.45 19.80 6.79
CA VAL A 127 -9.74 18.46 7.36
C VAL A 127 -10.10 18.59 8.83
N THR A 128 -9.17 19.07 9.66
CA THR A 128 -9.31 18.98 11.12
C THR A 128 -10.51 19.74 11.66
N LYS A 129 -10.83 20.93 11.10
CA LYS A 129 -11.99 21.73 11.54
C LYS A 129 -13.34 20.99 11.42
N ASN A 130 -13.46 20.08 10.46
CA ASN A 130 -14.72 19.38 10.17
C ASN A 130 -14.67 17.91 10.59
N PHE A 131 -13.58 17.48 11.23
CA PHE A 131 -13.39 16.08 11.60
C PHE A 131 -13.93 15.80 12.99
N THR A 132 -14.76 14.78 13.11
CA THR A 132 -15.20 14.26 14.41
C THR A 132 -14.19 13.21 14.88
N PRO A 133 -13.57 13.38 16.07
CA PRO A 133 -12.64 12.42 16.61
C PRO A 133 -13.22 10.99 16.68
N LEU A 134 -12.37 10.02 16.37
CA LEU A 134 -12.66 8.59 16.45
C LEU A 134 -12.06 8.01 17.73
N SER A 135 -12.44 6.77 18.08
CA SER A 135 -11.76 6.04 19.16
C SER A 135 -10.29 5.79 18.82
N ASP A 136 -9.45 5.78 19.85
CA ASP A 136 -8.05 5.35 19.78
C ASP A 136 -7.92 3.81 19.74
N ASP A 137 -9.02 3.08 19.86
CA ASP A 137 -9.04 1.62 19.81
C ASP A 137 -8.52 1.11 18.48
N VAL A 138 -7.59 0.16 18.56
CA VAL A 138 -7.01 -0.50 17.39
C VAL A 138 -7.63 -1.88 17.26
N PRO A 139 -8.37 -2.17 16.18
CA PRO A 139 -8.91 -3.50 15.94
C PRO A 139 -7.79 -4.53 15.70
N GLU A 140 -8.13 -5.81 15.66
CA GLU A 140 -7.15 -6.87 15.35
C GLU A 140 -6.67 -6.81 13.88
N ILE A 141 -7.59 -6.50 12.97
CA ILE A 141 -7.37 -6.34 11.53
C ILE A 141 -8.23 -5.18 11.01
N TYR A 142 -7.88 -4.64 9.85
CA TYR A 142 -8.78 -3.72 9.13
C TYR A 142 -9.62 -4.48 8.13
N THR A 143 -10.90 -4.17 8.05
CA THR A 143 -11.77 -4.63 6.97
C THR A 143 -11.45 -3.88 5.67
N ALA A 144 -11.91 -4.40 4.53
CA ALA A 144 -11.75 -3.73 3.24
C ALA A 144 -12.49 -2.37 3.20
N ASP A 145 -13.66 -2.27 3.83
CA ASP A 145 -14.42 -1.02 3.92
C ASP A 145 -13.67 0.03 4.76
N GLU A 146 -13.15 -0.35 5.94
CA GLU A 146 -12.32 0.54 6.76
C GLU A 146 -11.05 0.98 6.04
N ALA A 147 -10.41 0.08 5.28
CA ALA A 147 -9.27 0.43 4.47
C ALA A 147 -9.62 1.50 3.42
N VAL A 148 -10.74 1.35 2.71
CA VAL A 148 -11.21 2.34 1.73
C VAL A 148 -11.50 3.68 2.40
N ASP A 149 -12.15 3.71 3.56
CA ASP A 149 -12.42 4.95 4.29
C ASP A 149 -11.13 5.66 4.71
N ARG A 150 -10.13 4.90 5.16
CA ARG A 150 -8.78 5.43 5.46
C ARG A 150 -8.14 6.05 4.22
N TYR A 151 -8.20 5.38 3.07
CA TYR A 151 -7.68 5.96 1.82
C TYR A 151 -8.44 7.20 1.37
N LYS A 152 -9.77 7.27 1.54
CA LYS A 152 -10.55 8.47 1.24
C LYS A 152 -10.10 9.66 2.10
N LEU A 153 -9.88 9.45 3.40
CA LEU A 153 -9.32 10.48 4.28
C LEU A 153 -7.91 10.90 3.83
N ALA A 154 -7.09 9.94 3.38
CA ALA A 154 -5.77 10.23 2.84
C ALA A 154 -5.84 11.04 1.53
N LEU A 155 -6.83 10.76 0.66
CA LEU A 155 -7.05 11.51 -0.57
C LEU A 155 -7.44 12.96 -0.26
N VAL A 156 -8.37 13.17 0.67
CA VAL A 156 -8.79 14.51 1.11
C VAL A 156 -7.60 15.27 1.71
N SER A 157 -6.80 14.62 2.54
CA SER A 157 -5.58 15.20 3.11
C SER A 157 -4.54 15.54 2.02
N ALA A 158 -4.36 14.66 1.03
CA ALA A 158 -3.48 14.89 -0.12
C ALA A 158 -3.96 16.04 -1.01
N MET A 159 -5.27 16.22 -1.18
CA MET A 159 -5.86 17.38 -1.85
C MET A 159 -5.59 18.67 -1.08
N ALA A 160 -5.84 18.67 0.24
CA ALA A 160 -5.63 19.82 1.12
C ALA A 160 -4.17 20.28 1.15
N LYS A 161 -3.20 19.36 1.22
CA LYS A 161 -1.77 19.71 1.21
C LYS A 161 -1.18 19.99 -0.17
N HIS A 162 -2.02 20.05 -1.21
CA HIS A 162 -1.61 20.17 -2.61
C HIS A 162 -0.54 19.16 -3.02
N ALA A 163 -0.72 17.90 -2.63
CA ALA A 163 0.19 16.82 -3.01
C ALA A 163 0.29 16.67 -4.54
N ARG A 164 1.39 16.02 -4.96
CA ARG A 164 1.61 15.63 -6.35
C ARG A 164 0.39 14.86 -6.88
N LEU A 165 0.09 15.05 -8.15
CA LEU A 165 -0.99 14.35 -8.81
C LEU A 165 -0.72 12.84 -8.82
N SER A 166 0.54 12.42 -9.00
CA SER A 166 0.94 11.00 -8.89
C SER A 166 0.62 10.37 -7.52
N GLU A 167 0.72 11.13 -6.42
CA GLU A 167 0.34 10.66 -5.07
C GLU A 167 -1.18 10.47 -4.97
N LYS A 168 -1.96 11.43 -5.48
CA LYS A 168 -3.43 11.35 -5.50
C LYS A 168 -3.91 10.20 -6.37
N SER A 169 -3.33 10.03 -7.56
CA SER A 169 -3.63 8.92 -8.48
C SER A 169 -3.30 7.56 -7.87
N LEU A 170 -2.21 7.45 -7.12
CA LEU A 170 -1.88 6.22 -6.39
C LEU A 170 -2.95 5.88 -5.35
N ILE A 171 -3.43 6.86 -4.59
CA ILE A 171 -4.51 6.65 -3.60
C ILE A 171 -5.78 6.15 -4.30
N CYS A 172 -6.20 6.81 -5.39
CA CYS A 172 -7.36 6.35 -6.18
C CYS A 172 -7.17 4.92 -6.69
N LEU A 173 -5.98 4.58 -7.18
CA LEU A 173 -5.66 3.23 -7.63
C LEU A 173 -5.77 2.19 -6.51
N ARG A 174 -5.29 2.50 -5.31
CA ARG A 174 -5.42 1.59 -4.16
C ARG A 174 -6.88 1.34 -3.79
N ILE A 175 -7.71 2.39 -3.77
CA ILE A 175 -9.15 2.26 -3.51
C ILE A 175 -9.79 1.35 -4.57
N ALA A 176 -9.50 1.61 -5.85
CA ALA A 176 -10.03 0.81 -6.96
C ALA A 176 -9.66 -0.67 -6.81
N TRP A 177 -8.40 -0.97 -6.48
CA TRP A 177 -7.93 -2.35 -6.28
C TRP A 177 -8.57 -3.09 -5.11
N ILE A 178 -8.83 -2.40 -4.00
CA ILE A 178 -9.52 -2.99 -2.85
C ILE A 178 -10.98 -3.27 -3.22
N ARG A 179 -11.66 -2.29 -3.84
CA ARG A 179 -13.06 -2.43 -4.28
C ARG A 179 -13.24 -3.52 -5.33
N ARG A 180 -12.30 -3.64 -6.28
CA ARG A 180 -12.30 -4.70 -7.28
C ARG A 180 -12.31 -6.08 -6.65
N ASP A 181 -11.50 -6.30 -5.62
CA ASP A 181 -11.42 -7.60 -4.98
C ASP A 181 -12.66 -7.90 -4.13
N GLN A 182 -13.25 -6.91 -3.47
CA GLN A 182 -14.57 -7.06 -2.84
C GLN A 182 -15.65 -7.47 -3.86
N VAL A 183 -15.66 -6.88 -5.07
CA VAL A 183 -16.60 -7.29 -6.13
C VAL A 183 -16.40 -8.75 -6.55
N LYS A 184 -15.14 -9.23 -6.61
CA LYS A 184 -14.81 -10.63 -6.92
C LYS A 184 -15.27 -11.59 -5.82
N GLU A 185 -15.06 -11.22 -4.56
CA GLU A 185 -15.52 -12.00 -3.40
C GLU A 185 -17.05 -12.13 -3.36
N MET A 186 -17.76 -11.13 -3.87
CA MET A 186 -19.23 -11.13 -4.02
C MET A 186 -19.71 -11.85 -5.31
N ALA A 187 -18.97 -12.82 -5.84
CA ALA A 187 -19.35 -13.53 -7.07
C ALA A 187 -20.72 -14.22 -6.98
N ASN A 188 -21.03 -14.83 -5.83
CA ASN A 188 -22.27 -15.58 -5.56
C ASN A 188 -23.29 -14.76 -4.74
N ALA A 189 -23.38 -13.46 -5.01
CA ALA A 189 -24.24 -12.53 -4.29
C ALA A 189 -25.73 -12.89 -4.38
N ASN A 190 -26.43 -12.89 -3.24
CA ASN A 190 -27.89 -12.97 -3.19
C ASN A 190 -28.57 -11.65 -3.61
N ALA A 191 -29.91 -11.62 -3.70
CA ALA A 191 -30.65 -10.46 -4.22
C ALA A 191 -30.37 -9.12 -3.49
N VAL A 192 -30.12 -9.15 -2.17
CA VAL A 192 -29.76 -7.94 -1.39
C VAL A 192 -28.32 -7.51 -1.69
N GLU A 193 -27.42 -8.48 -1.86
CA GLU A 193 -26.02 -8.25 -2.19
C GLU A 193 -25.82 -7.72 -3.61
N VAL A 194 -26.76 -7.93 -4.53
CA VAL A 194 -26.70 -7.37 -5.89
C VAL A 194 -26.64 -5.83 -5.86
N GLY A 195 -27.47 -5.19 -5.03
CA GLY A 195 -27.47 -3.73 -4.90
C GLY A 195 -26.15 -3.19 -4.36
N LYS A 196 -25.63 -3.82 -3.30
CA LYS A 196 -24.34 -3.46 -2.70
C LYS A 196 -23.19 -3.70 -3.69
N LYS A 197 -23.18 -4.84 -4.38
CA LYS A 197 -22.17 -5.16 -5.41
C LYS A 197 -22.17 -4.12 -6.52
N LYS A 198 -23.33 -3.67 -6.99
CA LYS A 198 -23.44 -2.61 -7.98
C LYS A 198 -22.79 -1.31 -7.50
N GLN A 199 -23.10 -0.86 -6.29
CA GLN A 199 -22.50 0.36 -5.71
C GLN A 199 -20.98 0.25 -5.58
N ILE A 200 -20.46 -0.89 -5.09
CA ILE A 200 -19.02 -1.14 -4.97
C ILE A 200 -18.36 -1.18 -6.37
N THR A 201 -19.05 -1.72 -7.38
CA THR A 201 -18.56 -1.74 -8.76
C THR A 201 -18.49 -0.34 -9.36
N GLU A 202 -19.50 0.50 -9.13
CA GLU A 202 -19.50 1.90 -9.57
C GLU A 202 -18.38 2.70 -8.89
N GLU A 203 -18.17 2.48 -7.59
CA GLU A 203 -17.07 3.11 -6.84
C GLU A 203 -15.69 2.65 -7.36
N TYR A 204 -15.53 1.34 -7.61
CA TYR A 204 -14.33 0.79 -8.24
C TYR A 204 -14.02 1.48 -9.57
N GLU A 205 -14.97 1.48 -10.51
CA GLU A 205 -14.78 2.05 -11.85
C GLU A 205 -14.50 3.56 -11.79
N GLY A 206 -15.19 4.28 -10.89
CA GLY A 206 -14.99 5.71 -10.68
C GLY A 206 -13.58 6.04 -10.17
N PHE A 207 -13.08 5.33 -9.16
CA PHE A 207 -11.71 5.54 -8.67
C PHE A 207 -10.65 5.07 -9.65
N TYR A 208 -10.91 3.98 -10.39
CA TYR A 208 -9.97 3.49 -11.41
C TYR A 208 -9.84 4.50 -12.56
N ARG A 209 -10.95 5.14 -12.95
CA ARG A 209 -10.95 6.24 -13.94
C ARG A 209 -10.16 7.44 -13.44
N GLN A 210 -10.40 7.89 -12.21
CA GLN A 210 -9.63 9.00 -11.63
C GLN A 210 -8.13 8.70 -11.52
N ALA A 211 -7.77 7.46 -11.21
CA ALA A 211 -6.37 7.03 -11.21
C ALA A 211 -5.77 7.13 -12.62
N TYR A 212 -6.47 6.63 -13.63
CA TYR A 212 -6.04 6.68 -15.04
C TYR A 212 -5.84 8.11 -15.54
N ASP A 213 -6.83 8.98 -15.35
CA ASP A 213 -6.78 10.37 -15.80
C ASP A 213 -5.68 11.14 -15.07
N GLY A 214 -5.57 10.93 -13.76
CA GLY A 214 -4.55 11.55 -12.93
C GLY A 214 -3.14 11.09 -13.28
N TYR A 215 -2.90 9.80 -13.53
CA TYR A 215 -1.60 9.30 -13.96
C TYR A 215 -1.24 9.78 -15.37
N THR A 216 -2.20 9.84 -16.29
CA THR A 216 -2.00 10.39 -17.64
C THR A 216 -1.52 11.84 -17.57
N LYS A 217 -2.16 12.65 -16.73
CA LYS A 217 -1.76 14.05 -16.50
C LYS A 217 -0.45 14.15 -15.72
N ALA A 218 -0.23 13.34 -14.69
CA ALA A 218 1.03 13.33 -13.94
C ALA A 218 2.21 12.95 -14.84
N TYR A 219 2.03 11.98 -15.75
CA TYR A 219 3.05 11.55 -16.70
C TYR A 219 3.54 12.67 -17.61
N SER A 220 2.67 13.61 -17.97
CA SER A 220 3.00 14.75 -18.82
C SER A 220 3.47 16.00 -18.06
N THR A 221 3.25 16.08 -16.74
CA THR A 221 3.48 17.30 -15.96
C THR A 221 4.47 17.17 -14.81
N GLU A 222 4.78 15.96 -14.34
CA GLU A 222 5.68 15.71 -13.23
C GLU A 222 7.00 15.08 -13.67
N THR A 223 8.10 15.54 -13.09
CA THR A 223 9.44 15.00 -13.34
C THR A 223 9.85 13.97 -12.28
N GLY A 224 10.74 13.04 -12.65
CA GLY A 224 11.29 12.03 -11.74
C GLY A 224 10.36 10.84 -11.46
N LEU A 225 9.28 10.69 -12.24
CA LEU A 225 8.43 9.50 -12.19
C LEU A 225 9.10 8.34 -12.94
N ASN A 226 8.87 7.11 -12.46
CA ASN A 226 9.29 5.91 -13.21
C ASN A 226 8.39 5.76 -14.45
N SER A 227 8.88 6.27 -15.58
CA SER A 227 8.13 6.36 -16.83
C SER A 227 7.64 5.00 -17.31
N THR A 228 8.51 3.99 -17.31
CA THR A 228 8.17 2.63 -17.80
C THR A 228 7.07 1.96 -16.98
N ALA A 229 7.10 2.10 -15.65
CA ALA A 229 6.08 1.52 -14.78
C ALA A 229 4.72 2.20 -14.97
N ILE A 230 4.70 3.52 -15.11
CA ILE A 230 3.47 4.29 -15.33
C ILE A 230 2.90 4.03 -16.72
N GLU A 231 3.73 4.02 -17.77
CA GLU A 231 3.28 3.68 -19.12
C GLU A 231 2.65 2.28 -19.18
N PHE A 232 3.26 1.29 -18.51
CA PHE A 232 2.73 -0.07 -18.46
C PHE A 232 1.38 -0.13 -17.73
N LEU A 233 1.26 0.60 -16.61
CA LEU A 233 0.00 0.73 -15.88
C LEU A 233 -1.08 1.42 -16.74
N LEU A 234 -0.74 2.53 -17.39
CA LEU A 234 -1.64 3.27 -18.27
C LEU A 234 -2.09 2.44 -19.47
N ALA A 235 -1.22 1.57 -20.01
CA ALA A 235 -1.61 0.65 -21.09
C ALA A 235 -2.69 -0.34 -20.62
N ASN A 236 -2.53 -0.92 -19.43
CA ASN A 236 -3.54 -1.81 -18.83
C ASN A 236 -4.87 -1.09 -18.57
N MET A 237 -4.81 0.13 -18.00
CA MET A 237 -6.00 0.96 -17.76
C MET A 237 -6.71 1.33 -19.06
N ALA A 238 -5.96 1.74 -20.09
CA ALA A 238 -6.50 2.06 -21.40
C ALA A 238 -7.23 0.87 -22.03
N ILE A 239 -6.69 -0.35 -21.90
CA ILE A 239 -7.36 -1.57 -22.37
C ILE A 239 -8.67 -1.81 -21.61
N HIS A 240 -8.65 -1.70 -20.27
CA HIS A 240 -9.85 -1.83 -19.44
C HIS A 240 -10.96 -0.86 -19.87
N PHE A 241 -10.57 0.39 -20.17
CA PHE A 241 -11.47 1.43 -20.65
C PHE A 241 -11.75 1.41 -22.15
N LYS A 242 -11.29 0.38 -22.87
CA LYS A 242 -11.46 0.20 -24.32
C LYS A 242 -10.87 1.32 -25.17
N GLU A 243 -9.90 2.06 -24.62
CA GLU A 243 -9.12 3.10 -25.30
C GLU A 243 -7.93 2.47 -26.05
N TYR A 244 -8.25 1.54 -26.97
CA TYR A 244 -7.27 0.67 -27.62
C TYR A 244 -6.18 1.42 -28.41
N ASN A 245 -6.51 2.58 -28.98
CA ASN A 245 -5.53 3.41 -29.67
C ASN A 245 -4.48 3.98 -28.72
N THR A 246 -4.89 4.39 -27.51
CA THR A 246 -3.98 4.86 -26.47
C THR A 246 -3.12 3.71 -25.96
N ALA A 247 -3.73 2.55 -25.70
CA ALA A 247 -3.03 1.34 -25.29
C ALA A 247 -1.95 0.93 -26.31
N ALA A 248 -2.29 0.87 -27.61
CA ALA A 248 -1.36 0.49 -28.68
C ALA A 248 -0.12 1.38 -28.73
N LYS A 249 -0.30 2.71 -28.55
CA LYS A 249 0.81 3.67 -28.52
C LYS A 249 1.72 3.43 -27.32
N LEU A 250 1.16 3.30 -26.12
CA LEU A 250 1.92 3.05 -24.89
C LEU A 250 2.70 1.73 -24.97
N ILE A 251 2.07 0.66 -25.45
CA ILE A 251 2.71 -0.65 -25.65
C ILE A 251 3.87 -0.55 -26.65
N SER A 252 3.67 0.15 -27.77
CA SER A 252 4.71 0.32 -28.79
C SER A 252 5.92 1.09 -28.24
N ASN A 253 5.67 2.16 -27.46
CA ASN A 253 6.72 2.92 -26.78
C ASN A 253 7.53 2.02 -25.83
N LEU A 254 6.86 1.21 -25.01
CA LEU A 254 7.50 0.31 -24.05
C LEU A 254 8.36 -0.76 -24.74
N LEU A 255 7.88 -1.36 -25.82
CA LEU A 255 8.61 -2.37 -26.60
C LEU A 255 9.86 -1.77 -27.27
N GLY A 256 9.70 -0.57 -27.84
CA GLY A 256 10.78 0.16 -28.51
C GLY A 256 11.83 0.74 -27.56
N ASN A 257 11.49 0.98 -26.29
CA ASN A 257 12.42 1.53 -25.31
C ASN A 257 13.46 0.47 -24.87
N PRO A 258 14.77 0.72 -25.06
CA PRO A 258 15.83 -0.20 -24.64
C PRO A 258 15.91 -0.42 -23.12
N ASN A 259 15.48 0.57 -22.33
CA ASN A 259 15.54 0.52 -20.87
C ASN A 259 14.37 -0.25 -20.22
N THR A 260 13.36 -0.65 -21.01
CA THR A 260 12.25 -1.45 -20.50
C THR A 260 12.72 -2.86 -20.15
N ASN A 261 12.45 -3.29 -18.91
CA ASN A 261 12.79 -4.64 -18.44
C ASN A 261 12.22 -5.72 -19.38
N PRO A 262 12.99 -6.76 -19.75
CA PRO A 262 12.52 -7.84 -20.63
C PRO A 262 11.19 -8.45 -20.20
N ARG A 263 10.99 -8.70 -18.89
CA ARG A 263 9.73 -9.26 -18.37
C ARG A 263 8.53 -8.34 -18.58
N VAL A 264 8.76 -7.02 -18.61
CA VAL A 264 7.72 -6.04 -18.93
C VAL A 264 7.45 -6.06 -20.43
N LYS A 265 8.46 -6.24 -21.28
CA LYS A 265 8.28 -6.39 -22.73
C LYS A 265 7.46 -7.63 -23.07
N ASP A 266 7.72 -8.77 -22.42
CA ASP A 266 6.94 -9.99 -22.61
C ASP A 266 5.45 -9.75 -22.31
N ARG A 267 5.15 -9.13 -21.16
CA ARG A 267 3.77 -8.74 -20.82
C ARG A 267 3.17 -7.73 -21.79
N CYS A 268 3.97 -6.83 -22.36
CA CYS A 268 3.51 -5.90 -23.39
C CYS A 268 3.10 -6.61 -24.68
N LEU A 269 3.74 -7.75 -25.02
CA LEU A 269 3.31 -8.58 -26.14
C LEU A 269 1.95 -9.21 -25.88
N ASP A 270 1.71 -9.74 -24.67
CA ASP A 270 0.40 -10.26 -24.27
C ASP A 270 -0.70 -9.18 -24.40
N LEU A 271 -0.40 -7.95 -23.93
CA LEU A 271 -1.33 -6.82 -24.06
C LEU A 271 -1.57 -6.42 -25.52
N LYS A 272 -0.55 -6.51 -26.37
CA LYS A 272 -0.66 -6.22 -27.80
C LYS A 272 -1.65 -7.18 -28.47
N ASP A 273 -1.62 -8.46 -28.11
CA ASP A 273 -2.54 -9.45 -28.66
C ASP A 273 -3.99 -9.16 -28.28
N ILE A 274 -4.23 -8.72 -27.04
CA ILE A 274 -5.55 -8.25 -26.57
C ILE A 274 -6.05 -7.08 -27.43
N VAL A 275 -5.20 -6.07 -27.65
CA VAL A 275 -5.53 -4.87 -28.45
C VAL A 275 -5.84 -5.25 -29.90
N VAL A 276 -5.00 -6.08 -30.53
CA VAL A 276 -5.19 -6.52 -31.92
C VAL A 276 -6.47 -7.34 -32.06
N ALA A 277 -6.77 -8.23 -31.11
CA ALA A 277 -8.00 -9.00 -31.11
C ALA A 277 -9.25 -8.12 -30.95
N ALA A 278 -9.16 -7.05 -30.16
CA ALA A 278 -10.27 -6.10 -29.96
C ALA A 278 -10.51 -5.20 -31.18
N GLN A 279 -9.47 -4.79 -31.91
CA GLN A 279 -9.59 -3.93 -33.10
C GLN A 279 -10.05 -4.66 -34.37
N LYS A 280 -10.02 -6.01 -34.37
CA LYS A 280 -10.52 -6.84 -35.48
C LYS A 280 -12.03 -7.12 -35.40
N LYS A 281 -12.68 -6.77 -34.28
CA LYS A 281 -14.13 -6.90 -34.06
C LYS A 281 -14.83 -5.57 -34.31
#